data_AF-A0AAF0MEY7-F1
#
_entry.id   AF-A0AAF0MEY7-F1
#
_cell.length_a   1.000
_cell.length_b   1.000
_cell.length_c   1.000
_cell.angle_alpha   90.00
_cell.angle_beta   90.00
_cell.angle_gamma   90.00
#
_symmetry.space_group_name_H-M   'P 1'
#
loop_
_entity.id
_entity.type
_entity.pdbx_description
1 polymer ?
#
loop_
_entity_poly.entity_id
_entity_poly.type
_entity_poly.pdbx_seq_one_letter_code
_entity_poly.pdbx_strand_id
1 'polypeptide(L)'
;MPVTAAGIAAEQAELDAASRLLTAVHAAVIEHAPVKPSLLPALLITHPDTTERTVREAIWQLLDNDVIRLDDNLALILPGSLTGL
;
A
#
# COMPACT_ATOMS: atom_id res chain seq x y z
N MET A 1 -0.82 -29.01 -15.49
CA MET A 1 -0.46 -29.45 -14.13
C MET A 1 -1.71 -29.28 -13.27
N PRO A 2 -2.15 -30.27 -12.47
CA PRO A 2 -3.36 -30.11 -11.68
C PRO A 2 -3.09 -29.11 -10.55
N VAL A 3 -3.93 -28.08 -10.48
CA VAL A 3 -3.92 -27.13 -9.38
C VAL A 3 -4.41 -27.89 -8.14
N THR A 4 -3.52 -28.17 -7.20
CA THR A 4 -3.88 -28.88 -5.96
C THR A 4 -4.60 -27.92 -5.02
N ALA A 5 -5.56 -28.40 -4.23
CA ALA A 5 -6.27 -27.57 -3.25
C ALA A 5 -5.33 -26.88 -2.25
N ALA A 6 -4.17 -27.48 -1.97
CA ALA A 6 -3.10 -26.88 -1.18
C ALA A 6 -2.40 -25.71 -1.90
N GLY A 7 -2.22 -25.79 -3.22
CA GLY A 7 -1.70 -24.69 -4.03
C GLY A 7 -2.65 -23.50 -4.06
N ILE A 8 -3.95 -23.76 -4.23
CA ILE A 8 -4.98 -22.71 -4.21
C ILE A 8 -5.05 -22.03 -2.84
N ALA A 9 -4.99 -22.80 -1.75
CA ALA A 9 -5.01 -22.24 -0.39
C ALA A 9 -3.76 -21.39 -0.08
N ALA A 10 -2.59 -21.79 -0.60
CA ALA A 10 -1.35 -21.02 -0.45
C ALA A 10 -1.40 -19.71 -1.25
N GLU A 11 -1.86 -19.75 -2.50
CA GLU A 11 -2.05 -18.55 -3.33
C GLU A 11 -3.07 -17.58 -2.71
N GLN A 12 -4.17 -18.11 -2.15
CA GLN A 12 -5.18 -17.29 -1.47
C GLN A 12 -4.59 -16.58 -0.24
N ALA A 13 -3.80 -17.29 0.57
CA ALA A 13 -3.17 -16.73 1.77
C ALA A 13 -2.16 -15.62 1.43
N GLU A 14 -1.43 -15.76 0.33
CA GLU A 14 -0.49 -14.76 -0.16
C GLU A 14 -1.23 -13.52 -0.68
N LEU A 15 -2.33 -13.72 -1.43
CA LEU A 15 -3.19 -12.63 -1.90
C LEU A 15 -3.81 -11.86 -0.73
N ASP A 16 -4.28 -12.57 0.30
CA ASP A 16 -4.84 -11.97 1.51
C ASP A 16 -3.79 -11.21 2.33
N ALA A 17 -2.54 -11.68 2.35
CA ALA A 17 -1.43 -10.96 2.97
C ALA A 17 -1.11 -9.66 2.22
N ALA A 18 -1.03 -9.72 0.89
CA ALA A 18 -0.81 -8.54 0.04
C ALA A 18 -1.95 -7.52 0.17
N SER A 19 -3.20 -7.98 0.18
CA SER A 19 -4.38 -7.12 0.35
C SER A 19 -4.40 -6.42 1.72
N ARG A 20 -4.02 -7.13 2.79
CA ARG A 20 -3.87 -6.53 4.13
C ARG A 20 -2.83 -5.42 4.15
N LEU A 21 -1.68 -5.63 3.49
CA LEU A 21 -0.61 -4.65 3.43
C LEU A 21 -1.02 -3.42 2.60
N LEU A 22 -1.68 -3.61 1.45
CA LEU A 22 -2.24 -2.51 0.64
C LEU A 22 -3.24 -1.67 1.45
N THR A 23 -4.13 -2.34 2.19
CA THR A 23 -5.13 -1.68 3.03
C THR A 23 -4.47 -0.86 4.14
N ALA A 24 -3.44 -1.41 4.78
CA ALA A 24 -2.70 -0.72 5.83
C ALA A 24 -1.94 0.51 5.30
N VAL A 25 -1.27 0.39 4.14
CA VAL A 25 -0.60 1.53 3.49
C VAL A 25 -1.61 2.61 3.13
N HIS A 26 -2.74 2.23 2.53
CA HIS A 26 -3.79 3.18 2.18
C HIS A 26 -4.37 3.88 3.43
N ALA A 27 -4.64 3.14 4.51
CA ALA A 27 -5.12 3.73 5.76
C ALA A 27 -4.10 4.71 6.36
N ALA A 28 -2.82 4.36 6.36
CA ALA A 28 -1.76 5.25 6.84
C ALA A 28 -1.65 6.53 5.99
N VAL A 29 -1.85 6.44 4.67
CA VAL A 29 -1.92 7.62 3.80
C VAL A 29 -3.17 8.44 4.11
N ILE A 30 -4.35 7.84 4.33
CA ILE A 30 -5.56 8.58 4.70
C ILE A 30 -5.37 9.34 6.02
N GLU A 31 -4.82 8.67 7.04
CA GLU A 31 -4.70 9.24 8.39
C GLU A 31 -3.61 10.31 8.49
N HIS A 32 -2.55 10.21 7.69
CA HIS A 32 -1.36 11.06 7.80
C HIS A 32 -1.08 11.93 6.57
N ALA A 33 -1.93 11.91 5.53
CA ALA A 33 -1.75 12.77 4.36
C ALA A 33 -1.75 14.27 4.76
N PRO A 34 -0.79 15.07 4.25
CA PRO A 34 0.32 14.69 3.37
C PRO A 34 1.47 13.98 4.10
N VAL A 35 1.87 12.79 3.63
CA VAL A 35 2.94 11.98 4.25
C VAL A 35 4.03 11.62 3.23
N LYS A 36 5.30 11.62 3.64
CA LYS A 36 6.40 11.18 2.76
C LYS A 36 6.44 9.64 2.66
N PRO A 37 6.70 9.07 1.47
CA PRO A 37 6.85 7.62 1.29
C PRO A 37 7.86 6.98 2.25
N SER A 38 8.94 7.70 2.58
CA SER A 38 9.99 7.23 3.49
C SER A 38 9.54 7.09 4.95
N LEU A 39 8.44 7.73 5.35
CA LEU A 39 7.89 7.66 6.71
C LEU A 39 6.85 6.54 6.87
N LEU A 40 6.26 6.06 5.78
CA LEU A 40 5.27 4.98 5.81
C LEU A 40 5.79 3.67 6.42
N PRO A 41 7.01 3.19 6.12
CA PRO A 41 7.54 1.99 6.77
C PRO A 41 7.64 2.13 8.29
N ALA A 42 7.95 3.33 8.79
CA ALA A 42 8.02 3.60 10.23
C ALA A 42 6.63 3.61 10.88
N LEU A 43 5.59 4.04 10.16
CA LEU A 43 4.21 4.01 10.62
C LEU A 43 3.62 2.60 10.63
N LEU A 44 4.08 1.74 9.72
CA LEU A 44 3.60 0.37 9.53
C LEU A 44 4.47 -0.69 10.24
N ILE A 45 5.37 -0.28 11.13
CA ILE A 45 6.26 -1.16 11.90
C ILE A 45 5.52 -2.22 12.72
N THR A 46 4.26 -1.98 13.05
CA THR A 46 3.40 -2.90 13.80
C THR A 46 2.94 -4.11 12.98
N HIS A 47 3.12 -4.09 11.66
CA HIS A 47 2.75 -5.18 10.77
C HIS A 47 3.96 -6.10 10.48
N PRO A 48 3.88 -7.40 10.83
CA PRO A 48 5.04 -8.31 10.79
C PRO A 48 5.58 -8.58 9.38
N ASP A 49 4.78 -8.36 8.34
CA ASP A 49 5.13 -8.59 6.92
C ASP A 49 5.60 -7.31 6.20
N THR A 50 5.82 -6.24 6.96
CA THR A 50 6.14 -4.92 6.40
C THR A 50 7.64 -4.76 6.26
N THR A 51 8.11 -4.83 5.03
CA THR A 51 9.47 -4.46 4.65
C THR A 51 9.41 -3.17 3.84
N GLU A 52 10.52 -2.42 3.80
CA GLU A 52 10.61 -1.24 2.94
C GLU A 52 10.27 -1.57 1.48
N ARG A 53 10.65 -2.77 1.02
CA ARG A 53 10.31 -3.26 -0.31
C ARG A 53 8.80 -3.43 -0.50
N THR A 54 8.12 -4.14 0.40
CA THR A 54 6.68 -4.42 0.27
C THR A 54 5.84 -3.16 0.41
N VAL A 55 6.23 -2.24 1.31
CA VAL A 55 5.60 -0.92 1.43
C VAL A 55 5.75 -0.13 0.13
N ARG A 56 6.95 -0.12 -0.45
CA ARG A 56 7.19 0.57 -1.72
C ARG A 56 6.34 -0.03 -2.83
N GLU A 57 6.31 -1.35 -2.99
CA GLU A 57 5.47 -2.03 -4.00
C GLU A 57 3.99 -1.69 -3.82
N ALA A 58 3.49 -1.65 -2.58
CA ALA A 58 2.12 -1.26 -2.28
C ALA A 58 1.84 0.22 -2.60
N ILE A 59 2.75 1.14 -2.29
CA ILE A 59 2.64 2.55 -2.69
C ILE A 59 2.57 2.66 -4.22
N TRP A 60 3.43 1.95 -4.95
CA TRP A 60 3.39 1.93 -6.42
C TRP A 60 2.06 1.41 -6.95
N GLN A 61 1.52 0.34 -6.39
CA GLN A 61 0.22 -0.18 -6.78
C GLN A 61 -0.91 0.82 -6.48
N LEU A 62 -0.89 1.49 -5.34
CA LEU A 62 -1.91 2.49 -5.00
C LEU A 62 -1.82 3.74 -5.91
N LEU A 63 -0.62 4.13 -6.34
CA LEU A 63 -0.41 5.18 -7.33
C LEU A 63 -0.91 4.76 -8.72
N ASP A 64 -0.60 3.53 -9.15
CA ASP A 64 -1.02 2.98 -10.45
C ASP A 64 -2.55 2.85 -10.56
N ASN A 65 -3.22 2.53 -9.46
CA ASN A 65 -4.69 2.47 -9.36
C ASN A 65 -5.36 3.83 -9.09
N ASP A 66 -4.61 4.94 -9.10
CA ASP A 66 -5.09 6.31 -8.77
C ASP A 66 -5.81 6.41 -7.41
N VAL A 67 -5.48 5.53 -6.46
CA VAL A 67 -6.02 5.51 -5.09
C VAL A 67 -5.32 6.53 -4.20
N ILE A 68 -4.06 6.82 -4.48
CA ILE A 68 -3.27 7.90 -3.86
C ILE A 68 -2.52 8.65 -4.96
N ARG A 69 -2.09 9.89 -4.69
CA ARG A 69 -1.30 10.70 -5.62
C ARG A 69 -0.05 11.23 -4.97
N LEU A 70 0.94 11.57 -5.80
CA LEU A 70 2.13 12.31 -5.38
C LEU A 70 1.94 13.79 -5.69
N ASP A 71 2.11 14.62 -4.68
CA ASP A 71 2.17 16.08 -4.81
C ASP A 71 3.56 16.53 -5.32
N ASP A 72 3.70 17.81 -5.69
CA ASP A 72 4.95 18.41 -6.19
C ASP A 72 6.13 18.25 -5.19
N ASN A 73 5.83 18.14 -3.90
CA ASN A 73 6.80 17.88 -2.84
C ASN A 73 7.11 16.39 -2.60
N LEU A 74 6.71 15.50 -3.51
CA LEU A 74 6.84 14.04 -3.38
C LEU A 74 6.15 13.48 -2.12
N ALA A 75 5.09 14.16 -1.66
CA ALA A 75 4.26 13.71 -0.57
C ALA A 75 3.06 12.94 -1.12
N LEU A 76 2.70 11.85 -0.43
CA LEU A 76 1.52 11.06 -0.75
C LEU A 76 0.28 11.76 -0.20
N ILE A 77 -0.68 11.97 -1.09
CA ILE A 77 -1.95 12.65 -0.84
C ILE A 77 -3.10 11.82 -1.37
N LEU A 78 -4.32 12.13 -0.93
CA LEU A 78 -5.53 11.51 -1.44
C LEU A 78 -5.89 12.08 -2.82
N PRO A 79 -6.49 11.29 -3.73
CA PRO A 79 -6.76 11.68 -5.11
C PRO A 79 -7.73 12.88 -5.21
N GLY A 80 -8.62 13.04 -4.22
CA GLY A 80 -9.51 14.20 -4.11
C GLY A 80 -8.90 15.42 -3.40
N SER A 81 -7.66 15.33 -2.91
CA SER A 81 -7.04 16.39 -2.11
C SER A 81 -6.41 17.51 -2.94
N LEU A 82 -6.27 17.33 -4.26
CA LEU A 82 -5.90 18.40 -5.20
C LEU A 82 -7.08 19.35 -5.41
N THR A 83 -7.42 20.11 -4.36
CA THR A 83 -8.41 21.19 -4.46
C THR A 83 -7.69 22.42 -4.99
N GLY A 84 -7.56 22.55 -6.32
CA GLY A 84 -6.80 23.67 -6.87
C GLY A 84 -6.59 23.66 -8.38
N LEU A 85 -7.65 23.49 -9.17
CA LEU A 85 -7.78 24.12 -10.49
C LEU A 85 -9.19 24.71 -10.63
#